data_AF-A0A3M1AD46-F1
#
_entry.id   AF-A0A3M1AD46-F1
#
_cell.length_a   1.000
_cell.length_b   1.000
_cell.length_c   1.000
_cell.angle_alpha   90.00
_cell.angle_beta   90.00
_cell.angle_gamma   90.00
#
_symmetry.space_group_name_H-M   'P 1'
#
loop_
_entity.id
_entity.type
_entity.pdbx_description
1 polymer ?
#
loop_
_entity_poly.entity_id
_entity_poly.type
_entity_poly.pdbx_seq_one_letter_code
_entity_poly.pdbx_strand_id
1 'polypeptide(L)'
;MKAKYNFILVFLCLVMVDFTFGQTNRLVHFQGQLTTSDGQPFEGEVTLTFNFYKTLRSTTPFWSETHENVPVQNGVYEVLLGSQNPLRLSYKKYFLEVKADGLETGFVRTPISGPGYNWRLSYLFAAYTIVWVAIFLYLLSIARRQKRIINELEILTKTSNKESIEM
;
A
#
# COMPACT_ATOMS: atom_id res chain seq x y z
N MET A 1 9.95 -41.72 -3.28
CA MET A 1 10.77 -40.69 -2.58
C MET A 1 10.83 -39.35 -3.32
N LYS A 2 10.92 -39.32 -4.67
CA LYS A 2 10.93 -38.08 -5.48
C LYS A 2 9.74 -37.12 -5.25
N ALA A 3 8.54 -37.65 -5.04
CA ALA A 3 7.34 -36.84 -4.78
C ALA A 3 7.37 -36.06 -3.45
N LYS A 4 8.12 -36.53 -2.45
CA LYS A 4 8.25 -35.83 -1.15
C LYS A 4 9.14 -34.58 -1.29
N TYR A 5 10.21 -34.68 -2.06
CA TYR A 5 11.11 -33.55 -2.34
C TYR A 5 10.45 -32.49 -3.23
N ASN A 6 9.68 -32.87 -4.26
CA ASN A 6 8.91 -31.90 -5.05
C ASN A 6 7.89 -31.12 -4.21
N PHE A 7 7.26 -31.77 -3.24
CA PHE A 7 6.28 -31.10 -2.37
C PHE A 7 6.94 -30.10 -1.41
N ILE A 8 8.12 -30.43 -0.88
CA ILE A 8 8.93 -29.53 -0.04
C ILE A 8 9.41 -28.32 -0.85
N LEU A 9 9.79 -28.53 -2.12
CA LEU A 9 10.28 -27.48 -3.00
C LEU A 9 9.15 -26.49 -3.38
N VAL A 10 7.94 -26.98 -3.65
CA VAL A 10 6.76 -26.13 -3.89
C VAL A 10 6.38 -25.33 -2.64
N PHE A 11 6.42 -25.95 -1.46
CA PHE A 11 6.14 -25.25 -0.21
C PHE A 11 7.20 -24.17 0.10
N LEU A 12 8.48 -24.46 -0.15
CA LEU A 12 9.58 -23.50 0.02
C LEU A 12 9.45 -22.30 -0.94
N CYS A 13 9.05 -22.53 -2.20
CA CYS A 13 8.77 -21.45 -3.15
C CYS A 13 7.55 -20.59 -2.76
N LEU A 14 6.54 -21.18 -2.10
CA LEU A 14 5.33 -20.46 -1.69
C LEU A 14 5.55 -19.59 -0.45
N VAL A 15 6.55 -19.91 0.38
CA VAL A 15 6.93 -19.13 1.57
C VAL A 15 7.83 -17.95 1.22
N MET A 16 8.51 -17.96 0.07
CA MET A 16 9.36 -16.86 -0.41
C MET A 16 8.59 -15.69 -1.06
N VAL A 17 7.29 -15.56 -0.82
CA VAL A 17 6.56 -14.35 -1.24
C VAL A 17 6.93 -13.21 -0.30
N ASP A 18 7.98 -12.48 -0.66
CA ASP A 18 8.37 -11.25 0.03
C ASP A 18 7.24 -10.21 -0.09
N PHE A 19 6.59 -9.90 1.03
CA PHE A 19 5.70 -8.76 1.16
C PHE A 19 6.53 -7.47 1.22
N THR A 20 6.99 -7.01 0.06
CA THR A 20 7.56 -5.67 -0.04
C THR A 20 6.42 -4.65 0.04
N PHE A 21 6.29 -4.00 1.19
CA PHE A 21 5.38 -2.85 1.35
C PHE A 21 6.00 -1.64 0.65
N GLY A 22 5.70 -1.48 -0.64
CA GLY A 22 6.07 -0.29 -1.39
C GLY A 22 5.30 0.92 -0.87
N GLN A 23 5.96 1.77 -0.07
CA GLN A 23 5.48 3.14 0.10
C GLN A 23 5.74 3.90 -1.19
N THR A 24 4.77 3.86 -2.10
CA THR A 24 4.82 4.62 -3.34
C THR A 24 4.94 6.12 -3.04
N ASN A 25 5.88 6.78 -3.70
CA ASN A 25 5.99 8.23 -3.65
C ASN A 25 4.72 8.82 -4.27
N ARG A 26 4.08 9.77 -3.58
CA ARG A 26 2.82 10.34 -4.04
C ARG A 26 3.04 11.77 -4.46
N LEU A 27 2.70 12.05 -5.71
CA LEU A 27 2.53 13.40 -6.21
C LEU A 27 1.16 13.89 -5.74
N VAL A 28 1.13 15.04 -5.07
CA VAL A 28 -0.10 15.69 -4.61
C VAL A 28 -0.25 17.00 -5.36
N HIS A 29 -1.30 17.12 -6.16
CA HIS A 29 -1.68 18.38 -6.77
C HIS A 29 -2.23 19.31 -5.69
N PHE A 30 -1.58 20.46 -5.51
CA PHE A 30 -1.96 21.47 -4.54
C PHE A 30 -2.21 22.80 -5.25
N GLN A 31 -3.37 23.39 -4.97
CA GLN A 31 -3.78 24.68 -5.50
C GLN A 31 -4.10 25.61 -4.35
N GLY A 32 -3.62 26.84 -4.44
CA GLY A 32 -3.88 27.87 -3.46
C GLY A 32 -4.07 29.23 -4.10
N GLN A 33 -4.44 30.20 -3.28
CA GLN A 33 -4.58 31.59 -3.68
C GLN A 33 -3.59 32.46 -2.92
N LEU A 34 -3.03 33.45 -3.63
CA LEU A 34 -2.18 34.50 -3.11
C LEU A 34 -2.79 35.85 -3.43
N THR A 35 -2.86 36.68 -2.40
CA THR A 35 -3.30 38.07 -2.49
C THR A 35 -2.17 38.97 -2.01
N THR A 36 -2.04 40.12 -2.64
CA THR A 36 -1.13 41.19 -2.21
C THR A 36 -1.69 41.84 -0.92
N SER A 37 -0.87 42.61 -0.20
CA SER A 37 -1.28 43.40 0.98
C SER A 37 -2.53 44.25 0.75
N ASP A 38 -2.74 44.69 -0.50
CA ASP A 38 -3.86 45.55 -0.91
C ASP A 38 -5.13 44.76 -1.27
N GLY A 39 -5.14 43.44 -1.02
CA GLY A 39 -6.28 42.55 -1.28
C GLY A 39 -6.48 42.18 -2.75
N GLN A 40 -5.61 42.64 -3.65
CA GLN A 40 -5.63 42.26 -5.07
C GLN A 40 -5.00 40.88 -5.30
N PRO A 41 -5.45 40.11 -6.31
CA PRO A 41 -4.81 38.86 -6.69
C PRO A 41 -3.35 39.11 -7.06
N PHE A 42 -2.44 38.28 -6.55
CA PHE A 42 -1.02 38.35 -6.92
C PHE A 42 -0.82 37.81 -8.34
N GLU A 43 0.02 38.48 -9.12
CA GLU A 43 0.35 38.11 -10.51
C GLU A 43 1.87 38.10 -10.67
N GLY A 44 2.41 37.01 -11.20
CA GLY A 44 3.84 36.86 -11.43
C GLY A 44 4.42 35.56 -10.87
N GLU A 45 5.75 35.48 -10.83
CA GLU A 45 6.45 34.30 -10.32
C GLU A 45 6.87 34.52 -8.86
N VAL A 46 6.68 33.50 -8.03
CA VAL A 46 7.06 33.55 -6.61
C VAL A 46 7.65 32.22 -6.16
N THR A 47 8.61 32.28 -5.25
CA THR A 47 9.15 31.09 -4.59
C THR A 47 8.23 30.68 -3.45
N LEU A 48 7.74 29.43 -3.49
CA LEU A 48 6.83 28.88 -2.50
C LEU A 48 7.52 27.76 -1.71
N THR A 49 7.54 27.91 -0.39
CA THR A 49 7.99 26.87 0.55
C THR A 49 6.79 26.21 1.20
N PHE A 50 6.69 24.89 1.05
CA PHE A 50 5.64 24.07 1.65
C PHE A 50 6.20 23.30 2.83
N ASN A 51 5.57 23.44 4.00
CA ASN A 51 5.98 22.78 5.23
C ASN A 51 4.84 21.94 5.78
N PHE A 52 5.09 20.64 5.97
CA PHE A 52 4.12 19.73 6.58
C PHE A 52 4.50 19.42 8.04
N TYR A 53 3.49 19.54 8.91
CA TYR A 53 3.61 19.26 10.34
C TYR A 53 2.70 18.11 10.76
N LYS A 54 3.13 17.33 11.76
CA LYS A 54 2.34 16.24 12.35
C LYS A 54 1.24 16.75 13.28
N THR A 55 1.43 17.91 13.90
CA THR A 55 0.47 18.52 14.84
C THR A 55 0.50 20.04 14.73
N LEU A 56 -0.58 20.71 15.14
CA LEU A 56 -0.70 22.17 15.08
C LEU A 56 0.35 22.89 15.95
N ARG A 57 0.80 22.27 17.04
CA ARG A 57 1.80 22.83 17.98
C ARG A 57 3.25 22.49 17.61
N SER A 58 3.47 21.68 16.57
CA SER A 58 4.81 21.29 16.16
C SER A 58 5.54 22.48 15.54
N THR A 59 6.78 22.73 15.98
CA THR A 59 7.64 23.81 15.46
C THR A 59 8.58 23.33 14.36
N THR A 60 8.91 22.03 14.33
CA THR A 60 9.74 21.42 13.30
C THR A 60 8.86 20.73 12.25
N PRO A 61 8.96 21.11 10.97
CA PRO A 61 8.26 20.37 9.91
C PRO A 61 8.87 18.97 9.76
N PHE A 62 8.03 17.96 9.52
CA PHE A 62 8.54 16.62 9.21
C PHE A 62 8.95 16.47 7.75
N TRP A 63 8.45 17.38 6.91
CA TRP A 63 8.74 17.44 5.49
C TRP A 63 8.66 18.89 5.02
N SER A 64 9.57 19.25 4.13
CA SER A 64 9.65 20.56 3.51
C SER A 64 10.04 20.41 2.04
N GLU A 65 9.46 21.24 1.18
CA GLU A 65 9.77 21.34 -0.24
C GLU A 65 9.67 22.79 -0.68
N THR A 66 10.64 23.25 -1.46
CA THR A 66 10.69 24.62 -1.98
C THR A 66 10.58 24.59 -3.49
N HIS A 67 9.62 25.32 -4.04
CA HIS A 67 9.43 25.48 -5.48
C HIS A 67 9.80 26.91 -5.87
N GLU A 68 10.82 27.04 -6.71
CA GLU A 68 11.26 28.32 -7.25
C GLU A 68 10.44 28.67 -8.50
N ASN A 69 10.25 29.97 -8.73
CA ASN A 69 9.60 30.53 -9.92
C ASN A 69 8.22 29.92 -10.22
N VAL A 70 7.36 29.76 -9.20
CA VAL A 70 6.00 29.25 -9.41
C VAL A 70 5.16 30.35 -10.05
N PRO A 71 4.61 30.13 -11.27
CA PRO A 71 3.77 31.11 -11.92
C PRO A 71 2.41 31.20 -11.19
N VAL A 72 2.04 32.42 -10.82
CA VAL A 72 0.76 32.76 -10.22
C VAL A 72 -0.03 33.56 -11.24
N GLN A 73 -1.24 33.08 -11.57
CA GLN A 73 -2.14 33.73 -12.50
C GLN A 73 -3.50 33.95 -11.83
N ASN A 74 -4.03 35.16 -11.92
CA ASN A 74 -5.22 35.63 -11.21
C ASN A 74 -5.18 35.33 -9.71
N GLY A 75 -4.00 35.43 -9.09
CA GLY A 75 -3.82 35.10 -7.67
C GLY A 75 -3.88 33.60 -7.37
N VAL A 76 -3.93 32.72 -8.37
CA VAL A 76 -3.99 31.27 -8.20
C VAL A 76 -2.65 30.66 -8.59
N TYR A 77 -2.15 29.74 -7.77
CA TYR A 77 -0.97 28.92 -8.08
C TYR A 77 -1.29 27.45 -7.98
N GLU A 78 -0.58 26.64 -8.76
CA GLU A 78 -0.70 25.19 -8.79
C GLU A 78 0.69 24.56 -8.69
N VAL A 79 0.84 23.60 -7.78
CA VAL A 79 2.12 22.94 -7.50
C VAL A 79 1.91 21.44 -7.29
N LEU A 80 2.83 20.64 -7.81
CA LEU A 80 2.89 19.20 -7.56
C LEU A 80 3.87 18.90 -6.41
N LEU A 81 3.32 18.73 -5.22
CA LEU A 81 4.09 18.36 -4.02
C LEU A 81 4.56 16.91 -4.12
N GLY A 82 5.78 16.64 -3.68
CA GLY A 82 6.42 15.33 -3.76
C GLY A 82 7.26 15.11 -5.02
N SER A 83 7.43 16.14 -5.85
CA SER A 83 8.16 16.08 -7.11
C SER A 83 9.67 16.23 -6.92
N GLN A 84 10.11 17.08 -5.99
CA GLN A 84 11.51 17.25 -5.61
C GLN A 84 11.85 16.42 -4.37
N ASN A 85 10.98 16.43 -3.35
CA ASN A 85 11.19 15.67 -2.12
C ASN A 85 10.06 14.64 -1.90
N PRO A 86 10.33 13.33 -2.01
CA PRO A 86 9.31 12.30 -1.90
C PRO A 86 8.39 12.45 -0.69
N LEU A 87 7.10 12.70 -0.93
CA LEU A 87 6.13 12.96 0.11
C LEU A 87 5.44 11.67 0.55
N ARG A 88 5.69 11.27 1.81
CA ARG A 88 5.12 10.06 2.42
C ARG A 88 4.08 10.43 3.48
N LEU A 89 2.82 10.54 3.05
CA LEU A 89 1.69 10.79 3.95
C LEU A 89 1.04 9.47 4.37
N SER A 90 0.69 9.38 5.66
CA SER A 90 -0.15 8.31 6.21
C SER A 90 -1.62 8.75 6.28
N TYR A 91 -2.53 7.89 6.75
CA TYR A 91 -3.95 8.22 6.96
C TYR A 91 -4.22 9.25 8.08
N LYS A 92 -3.17 9.84 8.65
CA LYS A 92 -3.25 10.78 9.77
C LYS A 92 -3.58 12.18 9.26
N LYS A 93 -4.07 13.02 10.17
CA LYS A 93 -4.21 14.46 9.93
C LYS A 93 -2.83 15.11 10.00
N TYR A 94 -2.53 15.93 9.00
CA TYR A 94 -1.34 16.76 8.92
C TYR A 94 -1.74 18.22 8.78
N PHE A 95 -0.79 19.11 8.99
CA PHE A 95 -0.99 20.55 8.87
C PHE A 95 -0.01 21.08 7.83
N LEU A 96 -0.53 21.68 6.77
CA LEU A 96 0.26 22.33 5.73
C LEU A 96 0.37 23.82 6.02
N GLU A 97 1.60 24.31 5.98
CA GLU A 97 1.92 25.72 5.97
C GLU A 97 2.55 26.04 4.62
N VAL A 98 2.07 27.09 3.98
CA VAL A 98 2.66 27.63 2.76
C VAL A 98 3.32 28.95 3.13
N LYS A 99 4.55 29.17 2.67
CA LYS A 99 5.28 30.43 2.81
C LYS A 99 5.67 30.90 1.43
N ALA A 100 5.17 32.06 1.04
CA ALA A 100 5.62 32.77 -0.15
C ALA A 100 6.78 33.68 0.24
N ASP A 101 7.89 33.58 -0.48
CA ASP A 101 9.05 34.44 -0.23
C ASP A 101 8.71 35.90 -0.58
N GLY A 102 9.12 36.83 0.28
CA GLY A 102 8.82 38.27 0.12
C GLY A 102 7.37 38.72 0.40
N LEU A 103 6.45 37.81 0.75
CA LEU A 103 5.08 38.14 1.12
C LEU A 103 4.80 37.77 2.59
N GLU A 104 4.06 38.63 3.31
CA GLU A 104 3.56 38.28 4.64
C GLU A 104 2.53 37.16 4.52
N THR A 105 3.01 35.93 4.57
CA THR A 105 2.14 34.76 4.59
C THR A 105 1.73 34.55 6.04
N GLY A 106 0.46 34.76 6.36
CA GLY A 106 -0.06 34.52 7.71
C GLY A 106 0.23 33.08 8.16
N PHE A 107 0.37 32.87 9.48
CA PHE A 107 0.59 31.54 10.08
C PHE A 107 -0.65 30.64 10.01
N VAL A 108 -1.29 30.56 8.85
CA VAL A 108 -2.47 29.74 8.60
C VAL A 108 -2.00 28.35 8.23
N ARG A 109 -2.24 27.40 9.15
CA ARG A 109 -1.96 25.98 8.94
C ARG A 109 -3.23 25.28 8.50
N THR A 110 -3.27 24.87 7.24
CA THR A 110 -4.43 24.19 6.67
C THR A 110 -4.39 22.71 7.04
N PRO A 111 -5.44 22.16 7.67
CA PRO A 111 -5.49 20.73 7.98
C PRO A 111 -5.68 19.93 6.69
N ILE A 112 -4.80 18.96 6.45
CA ILE A 112 -4.86 18.03 5.33
C ILE A 112 -4.91 16.61 5.88
N SER A 113 -5.89 15.83 5.42
CA SER A 113 -5.90 14.39 5.70
C SER A 113 -5.06 13.70 4.63
N GLY A 114 -4.04 12.96 5.04
CA GLY A 114 -3.27 12.17 4.09
C GLY A 114 -4.13 11.11 3.41
N PRO A 115 -3.75 10.66 2.20
CA PRO A 115 -4.51 9.68 1.44
C PRO A 115 -4.63 8.39 2.26
N GLY A 116 -5.87 7.90 2.36
CA GLY A 116 -6.21 6.72 3.14
C GLY A 116 -5.72 5.43 2.51
N TYR A 117 -4.40 5.17 2.51
CA TYR A 117 -3.92 3.81 2.39
C TYR A 117 -4.02 3.13 3.74
N ASN A 118 -5.03 2.26 3.84
CA ASN A 118 -5.34 1.49 5.01
C ASN A 118 -4.23 0.46 5.27
N TRP A 119 -3.42 0.69 6.29
CA TRP A 119 -2.61 -0.33 6.97
C TRP A 119 -3.45 -1.56 7.38
N ARG A 120 -4.79 -1.40 7.48
CA ARG A 120 -5.78 -2.49 7.62
C ARG A 120 -5.80 -3.48 6.46
N LEU A 121 -5.43 -3.07 5.24
CA LEU A 121 -5.45 -3.94 4.07
C LEU A 121 -4.48 -5.12 4.24
N SER A 122 -3.39 -4.92 4.99
CA SER A 122 -2.43 -5.97 5.35
C SER A 122 -3.08 -7.11 6.15
N TYR A 123 -3.98 -6.79 7.10
CA TYR A 123 -4.69 -7.83 7.87
C TYR A 123 -5.70 -8.59 7.01
N LEU A 124 -6.32 -7.91 6.04
CA LEU A 124 -7.21 -8.56 5.08
C LEU A 124 -6.43 -9.55 4.20
N PHE A 125 -5.25 -9.15 3.71
CA PHE A 125 -4.38 -10.03 2.95
C PHE A 125 -3.85 -11.20 3.80
N ALA A 126 -3.43 -10.95 5.04
CA ALA A 126 -3.00 -12.02 5.95
C ALA A 126 -4.13 -13.01 6.24
N ALA A 127 -5.33 -12.54 6.57
CA ALA A 127 -6.50 -13.38 6.78
C ALA A 127 -6.83 -14.22 5.53
N TYR A 128 -6.78 -13.61 4.34
CA TYR A 128 -6.99 -14.29 3.06
C TYR A 128 -5.97 -15.43 2.85
N THR A 129 -4.68 -15.18 3.09
CA THR A 129 -3.65 -16.22 2.94
C THR A 129 -3.86 -17.39 3.89
N ILE A 130 -4.25 -17.15 5.14
CA ILE A 130 -4.54 -18.22 6.12
C ILE A 130 -5.68 -19.10 5.64
N VAL A 131 -6.77 -18.49 5.14
CA VAL A 131 -7.93 -19.22 4.61
C VAL A 131 -7.52 -20.08 3.42
N TRP A 132 -6.74 -19.54 2.49
CA TRP A 132 -6.26 -20.31 1.32
C TRP A 132 -5.33 -21.45 1.69
N VAL A 133 -4.44 -21.25 2.65
CA VAL A 133 -3.57 -22.34 3.16
C VAL A 133 -4.41 -23.43 3.82
N ALA A 134 -5.42 -23.07 4.61
CA ALA A 134 -6.33 -24.05 5.23
C ALA A 134 -7.10 -24.86 4.17
N ILE A 135 -7.65 -24.18 3.15
CA ILE A 135 -8.34 -24.83 2.01
C ILE A 135 -7.38 -25.77 1.28
N PHE A 136 -6.15 -25.32 0.99
CA PHE A 136 -5.15 -26.13 0.32
C PHE A 136 -4.78 -27.40 1.12
N LEU A 137 -4.54 -27.26 2.43
CA LEU A 137 -4.25 -28.39 3.31
C LEU A 137 -5.45 -29.36 3.40
N TYR A 138 -6.66 -28.84 3.40
CA TYR A 138 -7.88 -29.64 3.40
C TYR A 138 -8.03 -30.45 2.11
N LEU A 139 -7.85 -29.83 0.95
CA LEU A 139 -7.87 -30.52 -0.36
C LEU A 139 -6.78 -31.58 -0.44
N LEU A 140 -5.58 -31.29 0.08
CA LEU A 140 -4.48 -32.25 0.15
C LEU A 140 -4.83 -33.46 1.01
N SER A 141 -5.47 -33.23 2.16
CA SER A 141 -5.96 -34.29 3.05
C SER A 141 -6.95 -35.20 2.33
N ILE A 142 -7.90 -34.62 1.59
CA ILE A 142 -8.87 -35.37 0.78
C ILE A 142 -8.18 -36.19 -0.31
N ALA A 143 -7.26 -35.59 -1.07
CA ALA A 143 -6.55 -36.29 -2.14
C ALA A 143 -5.79 -37.53 -1.63
N ARG A 144 -5.17 -37.43 -0.43
CA ARG A 144 -4.52 -38.56 0.23
C ARG A 144 -5.52 -39.63 0.65
N ARG A 145 -6.67 -39.25 1.21
CA ARG A 145 -7.74 -40.18 1.61
C ARG A 145 -8.33 -40.92 0.40
N GLN A 146 -8.61 -40.21 -0.68
CA GLN A 146 -9.12 -40.80 -1.92
C GLN A 146 -8.16 -41.85 -2.47
N LYS A 147 -6.86 -41.56 -2.51
CA LYS A 147 -5.86 -42.52 -2.99
C LYS A 147 -5.80 -43.79 -2.13
N ARG A 148 -5.99 -43.67 -0.82
CA ARG A 148 -6.05 -44.82 0.09
C ARG A 148 -7.25 -45.72 -0.23
N ILE A 149 -8.43 -45.13 -0.35
CA ILE A 149 -9.67 -45.84 -0.64
C ILE A 149 -9.58 -46.55 -1.99
N ILE A 150 -9.05 -45.88 -3.02
CA ILE A 150 -8.88 -46.49 -4.35
C ILE A 150 -7.98 -47.72 -4.29
N ASN A 151 -6.86 -47.65 -3.56
CA ASN A 151 -5.98 -48.81 -3.39
C ASN A 151 -6.66 -49.95 -2.62
N GLU A 152 -7.44 -49.64 -1.58
CA GLU A 152 -8.20 -50.65 -0.83
C GLU A 152 -9.25 -51.33 -1.72
N LEU A 153 -9.97 -50.56 -2.56
CA LEU A 153 -10.91 -51.10 -3.53
C LEU A 153 -10.24 -52.01 -4.55
N GLU A 154 -9.09 -51.61 -5.11
CA GLU A 154 -8.35 -52.42 -6.09
C GLU A 154 -7.90 -53.77 -5.49
N ILE A 155 -7.47 -53.78 -4.23
CA ILE A 155 -7.09 -55.00 -3.52
C ILE A 155 -8.31 -55.91 -3.32
N LEU A 156 -9.43 -55.37 -2.85
CA LEU A 156 -10.66 -56.14 -2.62
C LEU A 156 -11.19 -56.75 -3.92
N THR A 157 -11.18 -55.99 -5.02
CA THR A 157 -11.57 -56.52 -6.33
C THR A 157 -10.66 -57.66 -6.78
N LYS A 158 -9.33 -57.55 -6.58
CA LYS A 158 -8.39 -58.63 -6.90
C LYS A 158 -8.62 -59.88 -6.05
N THR A 159 -8.85 -59.72 -4.74
CA THR A 159 -9.11 -60.85 -3.83
C THR A 159 -10.41 -61.56 -4.19
N SER A 160 -11.51 -60.81 -4.37
CA SER A 160 -12.80 -61.38 -4.77
C SER A 160 -12.73 -62.10 -6.12
N ASN A 161 -12.05 -61.51 -7.11
CA ASN A 161 -11.90 -62.13 -8.43
C ASN A 161 -11.03 -63.40 -8.37
N LYS A 162 -10.05 -63.44 -7.46
CA LYS A 162 -9.25 -64.64 -7.21
C LYS A 162 -10.07 -65.75 -6.56
N GLU A 163 -10.86 -65.43 -5.53
CA GLU A 163 -11.75 -66.39 -4.86
C GLU A 163 -12.82 -66.95 -5.80
N SER A 164 -13.32 -66.15 -6.76
CA SER A 164 -14.26 -66.63 -7.77
C SER A 164 -13.66 -67.53 -8.86
N ILE A 165 -12.33 -67.57 -9.00
CA ILE A 165 -11.62 -68.43 -9.97
C ILE A 165 -11.21 -69.78 -9.32
N GLU A 166 -11.06 -69.81 -8.00
CA GLU A 166 -10.70 -71.02 -7.24
C GLU A 166 -11.92 -71.88 -6.87
N MET A 167 -13.15 -71.39 -7.07
CA MET A 167 -14.42 -72.15 -7.02
C MET A 167 -14.86 -72.59 -8.41
#